data_AF-A0A1H9SXR3-F1
#
_entry.id   AF-A0A1H9SXR3-F1
#
_cell.length_a   1.000
_cell.length_b   1.000
_cell.length_c   1.000
_cell.angle_alpha   90.00
_cell.angle_beta   90.00
_cell.angle_gamma   90.00
#
_symmetry.space_group_name_H-M   'P 1'
#
loop_
_entity.id
_entity.type
_entity.pdbx_description
1 polymer ?
#
loop_
_entity_poly.entity_id
_entity_poly.type
_entity_poly.pdbx_seq_one_letter_code
_entity_poly.pdbx_strand_id
1 'polypeptide(L)'
;MKRMSVKMVSKTCAFVLTGFIAASVLFSPITASAGPAYDSDFTKTYVFETLIKPALTNPYTDDNGIYEQLELCFRYRVMTMGEVLDMYDHGYTVPVTVLERLYKAGWINSYVYHRAAGLVPTPEDMSDVFDYVYYYNANPDLQAVFGLNEEALFQHFLLCGMAEGRRASVNFDPVYFKNRYPDIAAELGDDMAEYYIHYIIHAVEQGRVGSPEDQAEKIDHLNDYANENDPRY
;
A
#
# COMPACT_ATOMS: atom_id res chain seq x y z
N MET A 1 61.16 10.79 27.75
CA MET A 1 60.14 11.26 26.78
C MET A 1 60.38 10.58 25.44
N LYS A 2 59.31 10.07 24.85
CA LYS A 2 59.25 9.12 23.72
C LYS A 2 59.72 9.76 22.40
N ARG A 3 60.57 9.06 21.63
CA ARG A 3 60.48 8.84 20.17
C ARG A 3 61.75 8.17 19.68
N MET A 4 61.64 6.96 19.14
CA MET A 4 62.56 6.48 18.10
C MET A 4 61.84 5.44 17.24
N SER A 5 61.85 5.74 15.94
CA SER A 5 61.36 4.99 14.80
C SER A 5 62.37 3.92 14.43
N VAL A 6 61.95 2.69 14.08
CA VAL A 6 62.70 1.82 13.18
C VAL A 6 61.75 0.98 12.31
N LYS A 7 61.96 1.04 11.00
CA LYS A 7 61.38 0.21 9.93
C LYS A 7 62.25 -1.03 9.67
N MET A 8 61.66 -2.01 8.96
CA MET A 8 62.26 -3.07 8.12
C MET A 8 62.96 -4.25 8.84
N VAL A 9 63.00 -5.52 8.36
CA VAL A 9 62.46 -6.27 7.20
C VAL A 9 62.75 -7.77 7.45
N SER A 10 61.85 -8.65 6.96
CA SER A 10 62.01 -10.02 6.41
C SER A 10 63.03 -11.03 6.99
N LYS A 11 62.56 -12.26 7.25
CA LYS A 11 63.09 -13.52 6.67
C LYS A 11 62.13 -14.71 6.83
N THR A 12 61.49 -15.05 5.71
CA THR A 12 61.24 -16.37 5.08
C THR A 12 61.22 -17.71 5.86
N CYS A 13 60.15 -18.45 5.54
CA CYS A 13 60.02 -19.88 5.18
C CYS A 13 60.29 -21.01 6.20
N ALA A 14 59.24 -21.79 6.48
CA ALA A 14 59.26 -23.24 6.25
C ALA A 14 57.82 -23.78 6.05
N PHE A 15 57.61 -24.37 4.87
CA PHE A 15 56.44 -25.14 4.45
C PHE A 15 56.53 -26.54 5.08
N VAL A 16 55.48 -27.02 5.76
CA VAL A 16 55.20 -28.47 5.86
C VAL A 16 53.70 -28.66 5.67
N LEU A 17 53.38 -29.27 4.53
CA LEU A 17 52.06 -29.69 4.11
C LEU A 17 51.83 -31.11 4.64
N THR A 18 50.92 -31.29 5.60
CA THR A 18 50.34 -32.61 5.89
C THR A 18 48.84 -32.45 6.12
N GLY A 19 48.07 -33.12 5.27
CA GLY A 19 46.63 -32.99 5.18
C GLY A 19 45.89 -33.59 6.38
N PHE A 20 44.76 -32.95 6.70
CA PHE A 20 43.64 -33.57 7.38
C PHE A 20 42.38 -33.17 6.63
N ILE A 21 41.70 -34.15 6.05
CA ILE A 21 40.34 -34.01 5.52
C ILE A 21 39.43 -33.92 6.75
N ALA A 22 39.09 -32.71 7.17
CA ALA A 22 37.97 -32.51 8.08
C ALA A 22 36.72 -32.32 7.21
N ALA A 23 35.87 -33.34 7.16
CA ALA A 23 34.52 -33.22 6.66
C ALA A 23 33.76 -32.25 7.58
N SER A 24 33.80 -30.96 7.26
CA SER A 24 32.91 -29.97 7.83
C SER A 24 31.52 -30.25 7.27
N VAL A 25 30.73 -31.00 8.03
CA VAL A 25 29.28 -31.05 7.88
C VAL A 25 28.82 -29.61 8.11
N LEU A 26 28.53 -28.90 7.03
CA LEU A 26 27.83 -27.63 7.08
C LEU A 26 26.43 -27.94 7.62
N PHE A 27 26.28 -27.82 8.94
CA PHE A 27 24.98 -27.69 9.55
C PHE A 27 24.49 -26.30 9.14
N SER A 28 23.87 -26.19 7.98
CA SER A 28 22.99 -25.06 7.71
C SER A 28 21.97 -25.06 8.84
N PRO A 29 21.82 -23.99 9.65
CA PRO A 29 20.66 -23.91 10.50
C PRO A 29 19.47 -23.97 9.56
N ILE A 30 18.69 -25.04 9.66
CA ILE A 30 17.32 -25.02 9.18
C ILE A 30 16.69 -23.92 10.03
N THR A 31 16.63 -22.71 9.48
CA THR A 31 15.74 -21.66 9.98
C THR A 31 14.35 -22.24 9.80
N ALA A 32 13.85 -22.91 10.83
CA ALA A 32 12.44 -23.18 10.96
C ALA A 32 11.78 -21.81 10.84
N SER A 33 11.01 -21.61 9.75
CA SER A 33 10.20 -20.40 9.58
C SER A 33 9.39 -20.24 10.87
N ALA A 34 9.67 -19.14 11.57
CA ALA A 34 8.97 -18.84 12.80
C ALA A 34 7.58 -18.42 12.36
N GLY A 35 6.63 -19.34 12.54
CA GLY A 35 5.23 -19.14 12.20
C GLY A 35 4.61 -17.94 12.94
N PRO A 36 3.29 -17.76 12.79
CA PRO A 36 2.60 -16.59 13.31
C PRO A 36 2.78 -16.44 14.83
N ALA A 37 2.80 -15.19 15.33
CA ALA A 37 2.96 -14.92 16.76
C ALA A 37 1.84 -15.53 17.64
N TYR A 38 0.69 -15.87 17.05
CA TYR A 38 -0.46 -16.49 17.70
C TYR A 38 -1.10 -17.57 16.82
N ASP A 39 -1.55 -18.67 17.42
CA ASP A 39 -2.51 -19.61 16.81
C ASP A 39 -3.87 -18.91 16.66
N SER A 40 -4.44 -18.93 15.45
CA SER A 40 -5.70 -18.26 15.15
C SER A 40 -6.90 -19.01 15.76
N ASP A 41 -7.40 -18.55 16.91
CA ASP A 41 -8.70 -18.98 17.45
C ASP A 41 -9.83 -18.19 16.78
N PHE A 42 -10.54 -18.85 15.85
CA PHE A 42 -11.60 -18.33 14.99
C PHE A 42 -12.86 -17.84 15.72
N THR A 43 -12.94 -18.00 17.05
CA THR A 43 -14.10 -17.61 17.86
C THR A 43 -13.95 -16.27 18.59
N LYS A 44 -12.78 -15.62 18.45
CA LYS A 44 -12.46 -14.37 19.16
C LYS A 44 -12.26 -13.20 18.21
N THR A 45 -12.85 -12.06 18.55
CA THR A 45 -12.50 -10.77 17.95
C THR A 45 -11.26 -10.25 18.67
N TYR A 46 -10.22 -9.92 17.90
CA TYR A 46 -9.01 -9.33 18.44
C TYR A 46 -8.93 -7.87 18.04
N VAL A 47 -8.41 -7.03 18.92
CA VAL A 47 -8.08 -5.63 18.59
C VAL A 47 -6.73 -5.57 17.87
N PHE A 48 -6.53 -4.54 17.02
CA PHE A 48 -5.28 -4.29 16.29
C PHE A 48 -4.02 -4.53 17.14
N GLU A 49 -3.96 -3.93 18.33
CA GLU A 49 -2.80 -4.04 19.23
C GLU A 49 -2.48 -5.49 19.66
N THR A 50 -3.46 -6.38 19.63
CA THR A 50 -3.27 -7.78 20.06
C THR A 50 -2.79 -8.68 18.91
N LEU A 51 -3.23 -8.43 17.67
CA LEU A 51 -2.84 -9.27 16.53
C LEU A 51 -1.51 -8.87 15.92
N ILE A 52 -1.34 -7.59 15.60
CA ILE A 52 -0.26 -7.18 14.70
C ILE A 52 0.97 -6.61 15.41
N LYS A 53 0.77 -5.84 16.48
CA LYS A 53 1.88 -5.23 17.24
C LYS A 53 2.91 -6.26 17.71
N PRO A 54 2.53 -7.45 18.22
CA PRO A 54 3.50 -8.48 18.59
C PRO A 54 4.26 -9.03 17.38
N ALA A 55 3.60 -9.20 16.23
CA ALA A 55 4.25 -9.67 15.01
C ALA A 55 5.26 -8.65 14.46
N LEU A 56 4.97 -7.34 14.57
CA LEU A 56 5.85 -6.27 14.08
C LEU A 56 6.99 -5.91 15.03
N THR A 57 6.83 -6.16 16.33
CA THR A 57 7.83 -5.79 17.35
C THR A 57 8.70 -6.97 17.79
N ASN A 58 8.30 -8.20 17.49
CA ASN A 58 9.07 -9.39 17.83
C ASN A 58 10.23 -9.58 16.85
N PRO A 59 11.49 -9.57 17.32
CA PRO A 59 12.66 -9.71 16.45
C PRO A 59 12.80 -11.11 15.82
N TYR A 60 11.98 -12.08 16.24
CA TYR A 60 11.96 -13.44 15.72
C TYR A 60 10.86 -13.70 14.69
N THR A 61 9.94 -12.76 14.46
CA THR A 61 8.89 -12.92 13.46
C THR A 61 9.47 -12.61 12.08
N ASP A 62 9.39 -13.58 11.17
CA ASP A 62 9.83 -13.42 9.79
C ASP A 62 8.73 -12.76 8.92
N ASP A 63 9.07 -12.40 7.69
CA ASP A 63 8.11 -11.79 6.75
C ASP A 63 6.86 -12.67 6.51
N ASN A 64 6.96 -14.00 6.64
CA ASN A 64 5.80 -14.88 6.52
C ASN A 64 4.86 -14.72 7.71
N GLY A 65 5.39 -14.72 8.93
CA GLY A 65 4.62 -14.51 10.15
C GLY A 65 3.95 -13.13 10.17
N ILE A 66 4.64 -12.08 9.70
CA ILE A 66 4.05 -10.74 9.57
C ILE A 66 2.92 -10.75 8.53
N TYR A 67 3.15 -11.35 7.36
CA TYR A 67 2.13 -11.46 6.31
C TYR A 67 0.88 -12.20 6.79
N GLU A 68 1.04 -13.37 7.44
CA GLU A 68 -0.10 -14.17 7.91
C GLU A 68 -0.94 -13.41 8.94
N GLN A 69 -0.29 -12.66 9.84
CA GLN A 69 -1.02 -11.84 10.82
C GLN A 69 -1.76 -10.69 10.16
N LEU A 70 -1.15 -10.00 9.20
CA LEU A 70 -1.81 -8.96 8.40
C LEU A 70 -3.00 -9.54 7.61
N GLU A 71 -2.81 -10.69 6.97
CA GLU A 71 -3.88 -11.37 6.23
C GLU A 71 -5.06 -11.71 7.15
N LEU A 72 -4.81 -12.19 8.37
CA LEU A 72 -5.88 -12.42 9.34
C LEU A 72 -6.59 -11.12 9.73
N CYS A 73 -5.85 -10.02 9.92
CA CYS A 73 -6.43 -8.71 10.24
C CYS A 73 -7.41 -8.25 9.15
N PHE A 74 -7.04 -8.37 7.88
CA PHE A 74 -7.95 -8.05 6.77
C PHE A 74 -9.11 -9.03 6.66
N ARG A 75 -8.84 -10.33 6.76
CA ARG A 75 -9.85 -11.39 6.66
C ARG A 75 -10.95 -11.25 7.70
N TYR A 76 -10.61 -10.83 8.92
CA TYR A 76 -11.57 -10.60 9.99
C TYR A 76 -12.06 -9.16 10.09
N ARG A 77 -11.69 -8.28 9.14
CA ARG A 77 -12.06 -6.87 9.12
C ARG A 77 -11.70 -6.15 10.42
N VAL A 78 -10.57 -6.55 11.01
CA VAL A 78 -9.95 -5.87 12.16
C VAL A 78 -9.08 -4.70 11.66
N MET A 79 -8.72 -4.72 10.38
CA MET A 79 -7.92 -3.71 9.70
C MET A 79 -8.50 -3.40 8.31
N THR A 80 -8.42 -2.14 7.93
CA THR A 80 -8.69 -1.55 6.61
C THR A 80 -7.37 -1.22 5.91
N MET A 81 -7.40 -1.03 4.58
CA MET A 81 -6.16 -0.64 3.88
C MET A 81 -5.62 0.74 4.30
N GLY A 82 -6.49 1.65 4.78
CA GLY A 82 -6.07 2.95 5.31
C GLY A 82 -5.26 2.84 6.60
N GLU A 83 -5.66 1.93 7.50
CA GLU A 83 -4.92 1.67 8.73
C GLU A 83 -3.49 1.13 8.47
N VAL A 84 -3.22 0.57 7.29
CA VAL A 84 -1.85 0.19 6.88
C VAL A 84 -0.95 1.42 6.77
N LEU A 85 -1.47 2.55 6.29
CA LEU A 85 -0.71 3.80 6.20
C LEU A 85 -0.57 4.43 7.58
N ASP A 86 -1.64 4.44 8.38
CA ASP A 86 -1.62 4.97 9.75
C ASP A 86 -0.59 4.25 10.63
N MET A 87 -0.29 2.97 10.37
CA MET A 87 0.76 2.24 11.06
C MET A 87 2.13 2.95 10.99
N TYR A 88 2.45 3.57 9.85
CA TYR A 88 3.71 4.29 9.67
C TYR A 88 3.76 5.57 10.51
N ASP A 89 2.64 6.28 10.65
CA ASP A 89 2.52 7.46 11.52
C ASP A 89 2.68 7.09 13.00
N HIS A 90 2.31 5.86 13.36
CA HIS A 90 2.53 5.30 14.69
C HIS A 90 3.91 4.65 14.89
N GLY A 91 4.81 4.76 13.90
CA GLY A 91 6.19 4.27 13.97
C GLY A 91 6.37 2.78 13.73
N TYR A 92 5.34 2.09 13.21
CA TYR A 92 5.45 0.70 12.77
C TYR A 92 5.85 0.63 11.30
N THR A 93 6.71 -0.32 10.95
CA THR A 93 7.16 -0.52 9.57
C THR A 93 6.81 -1.92 9.10
N VAL A 94 6.13 -2.01 7.96
CA VAL A 94 5.87 -3.29 7.29
C VAL A 94 6.96 -3.53 6.25
N PRO A 95 7.60 -4.72 6.21
CA PRO A 95 8.56 -5.04 5.16
C PRO A 95 7.94 -4.95 3.76
N VAL A 96 8.69 -4.44 2.79
CA VAL A 96 8.20 -4.26 1.39
C VAL A 96 7.80 -5.59 0.76
N THR A 97 8.48 -6.68 1.10
CA THR A 97 8.15 -8.05 0.71
C THR A 97 6.75 -8.49 1.16
N VAL A 98 6.33 -8.04 2.34
CA VAL A 98 4.99 -8.29 2.89
C VAL A 98 3.96 -7.42 2.18
N LEU A 99 4.26 -6.13 1.98
CA LEU A 99 3.38 -5.22 1.23
C LEU A 99 3.13 -5.72 -0.19
N GLU A 100 4.16 -6.20 -0.88
CA GLU A 100 4.04 -6.76 -2.24
C GLU A 100 3.12 -7.98 -2.26
N ARG A 101 3.19 -8.84 -1.24
CA ARG A 101 2.29 -10.00 -1.11
C ARG A 101 0.86 -9.58 -0.83
N LEU A 102 0.64 -8.59 0.05
CA LEU A 102 -0.70 -8.08 0.34
C LEU A 102 -1.34 -7.47 -0.91
N TYR A 103 -0.57 -6.70 -1.68
CA TYR A 103 -1.00 -6.15 -2.96
C TYR A 103 -1.38 -7.25 -3.96
N LYS A 104 -0.49 -8.23 -4.18
CA LYS A 104 -0.75 -9.37 -5.08
C LYS A 104 -1.93 -10.24 -4.66
N ALA A 105 -2.21 -10.31 -3.36
CA ALA A 105 -3.37 -11.02 -2.82
C ALA A 105 -4.67 -10.21 -2.90
N GLY A 106 -4.61 -8.93 -3.29
CA GLY A 106 -5.77 -8.04 -3.39
C GLY A 106 -6.26 -7.50 -2.04
N TRP A 107 -5.44 -7.58 -0.98
CA TRP A 107 -5.79 -7.03 0.34
C TRP A 107 -5.62 -5.51 0.41
N ILE A 108 -4.64 -4.97 -0.32
CA ILE A 108 -4.39 -3.54 -0.44
C ILE A 108 -4.38 -3.16 -1.92
N ASN A 109 -4.80 -1.94 -2.24
CA ASN A 109 -4.70 -1.43 -3.61
C ASN A 109 -3.26 -1.03 -3.96
N SER A 110 -3.06 -0.72 -5.24
CA SER A 110 -1.77 -0.32 -5.81
C SER A 110 -1.25 0.98 -5.19
N TYR A 111 -2.12 1.96 -4.92
CA TYR A 111 -1.77 3.21 -4.24
C TYR A 111 -1.16 3.00 -2.85
N VAL A 112 -1.84 2.23 -1.98
CA VAL A 112 -1.37 1.94 -0.62
C VAL A 112 -0.03 1.21 -0.68
N TYR A 113 0.14 0.27 -1.61
CA TYR A 113 1.42 -0.41 -1.83
C TYR A 113 2.55 0.56 -2.20
N HIS A 114 2.38 1.36 -3.26
CA HIS A 114 3.41 2.30 -3.70
C HIS A 114 3.73 3.33 -2.61
N ARG A 115 2.71 3.86 -1.94
CA ARG A 115 2.88 4.83 -0.85
C ARG A 115 3.64 4.24 0.34
N ALA A 116 3.24 3.06 0.83
CA ALA A 116 3.88 2.39 1.97
C ALA A 116 5.31 1.90 1.65
N ALA A 117 5.57 1.52 0.40
CA ALA A 117 6.89 1.11 -0.07
C ALA A 117 7.82 2.30 -0.37
N GLY A 118 7.35 3.54 -0.26
CA GLY A 118 8.14 4.74 -0.59
C GLY A 118 8.41 4.91 -2.09
N LEU A 119 7.55 4.32 -2.93
CA LEU A 119 7.59 4.46 -4.38
C LEU A 119 6.76 5.68 -4.83
N VAL A 120 7.07 6.18 -6.03
CA VAL A 120 6.29 7.27 -6.64
C VAL A 120 4.97 6.68 -7.16
N PRO A 121 3.81 7.29 -6.84
CA PRO A 121 2.55 6.89 -7.43
C PRO A 121 2.59 7.00 -8.95
N THR A 122 1.91 6.08 -9.61
CA THR A 122 1.74 5.96 -11.05
C THR A 122 0.29 6.30 -11.42
N PRO A 123 -0.01 6.55 -12.71
CA PRO A 123 -1.40 6.75 -13.15
C PRO A 123 -2.32 5.58 -12.75
N GLU A 124 -1.81 4.35 -12.79
CA GLU A 124 -2.54 3.14 -12.39
C GLU A 124 -2.94 3.15 -10.91
N ASP A 125 -2.10 3.72 -10.04
CA ASP A 125 -2.41 3.85 -8.61
C ASP A 125 -3.61 4.77 -8.34
N MET A 126 -3.93 5.63 -9.30
CA MET A 126 -5.00 6.62 -9.17
C MET A 126 -6.05 6.46 -10.25
N SER A 127 -6.16 5.29 -10.88
CA SER A 127 -7.08 5.03 -12.00
C SER A 127 -8.55 5.29 -11.67
N ASP A 128 -8.94 5.13 -10.40
CA ASP A 128 -10.28 5.47 -9.91
C ASP A 128 -10.59 6.98 -9.96
N VAL A 129 -9.56 7.83 -9.87
CA VAL A 129 -9.72 9.28 -9.78
C VAL A 129 -9.04 10.04 -10.92
N PHE A 130 -8.28 9.36 -11.77
CA PHE A 130 -7.50 9.94 -12.86
C PHE A 130 -7.61 9.08 -14.13
N ASP A 131 -8.17 9.68 -15.17
CA ASP A 131 -8.12 9.22 -16.55
C ASP A 131 -7.51 10.35 -17.38
N TYR A 132 -6.35 10.11 -18.01
CA TYR A 132 -5.62 11.17 -18.70
C TYR A 132 -6.39 11.74 -19.90
N VAL A 133 -7.23 10.94 -20.57
CA VAL A 133 -8.05 11.38 -21.70
C VAL A 133 -9.20 12.26 -21.21
N TYR A 134 -9.87 11.85 -20.13
CA TYR A 134 -10.88 12.64 -19.45
C TYR A 134 -10.29 13.97 -18.98
N TYR A 135 -9.18 13.91 -18.24
CA TYR A 135 -8.53 15.08 -17.69
C TYR A 135 -8.05 16.05 -18.77
N TYR A 136 -7.49 15.54 -19.86
CA TYR A 136 -7.16 16.35 -21.03
C TYR A 136 -8.39 17.05 -21.63
N ASN A 137 -9.47 16.32 -21.86
CA ASN A 137 -10.68 16.86 -22.49
C ASN A 137 -11.41 17.87 -21.59
N ALA A 138 -11.40 17.65 -20.27
CA ALA A 138 -12.02 18.53 -19.30
C ALA A 138 -11.26 19.84 -19.09
N ASN A 139 -9.98 19.92 -19.49
CA ASN A 139 -9.10 21.05 -19.16
C ASN A 139 -8.43 21.63 -20.43
N PRO A 140 -9.09 22.58 -21.14
CA PRO A 140 -8.58 23.17 -22.38
C PRO A 140 -7.22 23.88 -22.25
N ASP A 141 -6.90 24.39 -21.06
CA ASP A 141 -5.61 25.00 -20.74
C ASP A 141 -4.46 23.97 -20.83
N LEU A 142 -4.69 22.74 -20.39
CA LEU A 142 -3.70 21.67 -20.46
C LEU A 142 -3.50 21.15 -21.88
N GLN A 143 -4.55 21.22 -22.71
CA GLN A 143 -4.46 20.78 -24.11
C GLN A 143 -3.42 21.58 -24.89
N ALA A 144 -3.38 22.89 -24.67
CA ALA A 144 -2.46 23.79 -25.34
C ALA A 144 -1.01 23.60 -24.89
N VAL A 145 -0.78 23.13 -23.65
CA VAL A 145 0.54 23.05 -23.03
C VAL A 145 1.16 21.66 -23.19
N PHE A 146 0.41 20.61 -22.86
CA PHE A 146 0.93 19.25 -22.75
C PHE A 146 0.54 18.33 -23.91
N GLY A 147 -0.53 18.68 -24.65
CA GLY A 147 -1.15 17.75 -25.58
C GLY A 147 -1.65 16.49 -24.86
N LEU A 148 -1.88 15.41 -25.62
CA LEU A 148 -2.34 14.12 -25.07
C LEU A 148 -1.17 13.29 -24.52
N ASN A 149 -0.40 13.88 -23.59
CA ASN A 149 0.72 13.23 -22.91
C ASN A 149 0.32 12.84 -21.49
N GLU A 150 0.08 11.55 -21.28
CA GLU A 150 -0.36 10.99 -20.00
C GLU A 150 0.55 11.37 -18.83
N GLU A 151 1.87 11.21 -18.97
CA GLU A 151 2.82 11.50 -17.89
C GLU A 151 2.80 12.97 -17.48
N ALA A 152 2.77 13.89 -18.46
CA ALA A 152 2.72 15.32 -18.18
C ALA A 152 1.39 15.73 -17.52
N LEU A 153 0.28 15.15 -17.98
CA LEU A 153 -1.05 15.38 -17.42
C LEU A 153 -1.15 14.84 -15.99
N PHE A 154 -0.58 13.66 -15.74
CA PHE A 154 -0.54 13.05 -14.41
C PHE A 154 0.32 13.86 -13.44
N GLN A 155 1.50 14.32 -13.88
CA GLN A 155 2.32 15.23 -13.08
C GLN A 155 1.59 16.53 -12.74
N HIS A 156 0.89 17.13 -13.71
CA HIS A 156 0.06 18.30 -13.45
C HIS A 156 -1.08 17.99 -12.47
N PHE A 157 -1.72 16.83 -12.59
CA PHE A 157 -2.78 16.41 -11.69
C PHE A 157 -2.28 16.29 -10.24
N LEU A 158 -1.16 15.62 -10.02
CA LEU A 158 -0.55 15.47 -8.69
C LEU A 158 -0.11 16.81 -8.07
N LEU A 159 0.48 17.70 -8.87
CA LEU A 159 1.08 18.94 -8.37
C LEU A 159 0.10 20.10 -8.23
N CYS A 160 -0.93 20.14 -9.09
CA CYS A 160 -1.87 21.26 -9.18
C CYS A 160 -3.32 20.79 -9.18
N GLY A 161 -3.65 19.81 -10.03
CA GLY A 161 -5.04 19.43 -10.31
C GLY A 161 -5.84 19.01 -9.08
N MET A 162 -5.25 18.17 -8.23
CA MET A 162 -5.88 17.72 -6.98
C MET A 162 -6.16 18.88 -6.02
N ALA A 163 -5.18 19.77 -5.81
CA ALA A 163 -5.32 20.93 -4.94
C ALA A 163 -6.33 21.97 -5.47
N GLU A 164 -6.43 22.09 -6.80
CA GLU A 164 -7.42 22.90 -7.49
C GLU A 164 -8.83 22.27 -7.49
N GLY A 165 -8.97 21.00 -7.08
CA GLY A 165 -10.23 20.27 -7.11
C GLY A 165 -10.70 19.92 -8.53
N ARG A 166 -9.78 19.75 -9.48
CA ARG A 166 -10.12 19.43 -10.87
C ARG A 166 -10.58 17.98 -11.00
N ARG A 167 -11.77 17.79 -11.57
CA ARG A 167 -12.27 16.47 -11.92
C ARG A 167 -11.39 15.84 -13.00
N ALA A 168 -10.87 14.65 -12.73
CA ALA A 168 -9.93 13.95 -13.61
C ALA A 168 -10.39 12.55 -14.04
N SER A 169 -11.50 12.03 -13.50
CA SER A 169 -12.15 10.82 -14.00
C SER A 169 -13.66 10.97 -14.03
N VAL A 170 -14.32 10.04 -14.73
CA VAL A 170 -15.79 9.90 -14.65
C VAL A 170 -16.18 9.43 -13.25
N ASN A 171 -15.41 8.55 -12.63
CA ASN A 171 -15.81 7.86 -11.41
C ASN A 171 -15.77 8.76 -10.18
N PHE A 172 -14.92 9.80 -10.17
CA PHE A 172 -14.72 10.66 -9.01
C PHE A 172 -14.84 12.15 -9.33
N ASP A 173 -15.71 12.84 -8.59
CA ASP A 173 -15.83 14.30 -8.57
C ASP A 173 -15.61 14.78 -7.12
N PRO A 174 -14.51 15.49 -6.81
CA PRO A 174 -14.17 15.88 -5.44
C PRO A 174 -15.20 16.84 -4.83
N VAL A 175 -15.81 17.71 -5.65
CA VAL A 175 -16.80 18.69 -5.19
C VAL A 175 -18.10 17.98 -4.87
N TYR A 176 -18.52 17.05 -5.73
CA TYR A 176 -19.67 16.20 -5.46
C TYR A 176 -19.45 15.38 -4.19
N PHE A 177 -18.31 14.69 -4.09
CA PHE A 177 -17.99 13.80 -2.99
C PHE A 177 -17.97 14.54 -1.64
N LYS A 178 -17.31 15.71 -1.59
CA LYS A 178 -17.32 16.60 -0.42
C LYS A 178 -18.73 16.99 0.02
N ASN A 179 -19.58 17.42 -0.92
CA ASN A 179 -20.94 17.84 -0.61
C ASN A 179 -21.83 16.66 -0.19
N ARG A 180 -21.52 15.45 -0.70
CA ARG A 180 -22.29 14.23 -0.46
C ARG A 180 -22.01 13.60 0.90
N TYR A 181 -20.82 13.81 1.45
CA TYR A 181 -20.32 13.18 2.69
C TYR A 181 -19.87 14.23 3.73
N PRO A 182 -20.81 14.80 4.50
CA PRO A 182 -20.50 15.82 5.50
C PRO A 182 -19.58 15.35 6.64
N ASP A 183 -19.57 14.05 6.91
CA ASP A 183 -18.68 13.41 7.89
C ASP A 183 -17.22 13.53 7.46
N ILE A 184 -16.93 13.20 6.20
CA ILE A 184 -15.59 13.37 5.60
C ILE A 184 -15.25 14.86 5.52
N ALA A 185 -16.22 15.69 5.14
CA ALA A 185 -15.98 17.12 5.01
C ALA A 185 -15.66 17.81 6.35
N ALA A 186 -16.19 17.29 7.45
CA ALA A 186 -15.85 17.77 8.79
C ALA A 186 -14.41 17.42 9.21
N GLU A 187 -13.86 16.33 8.67
CA GLU A 187 -12.49 15.88 8.93
C GLU A 187 -11.47 16.57 8.02
N LEU A 188 -11.72 16.57 6.71
CA LEU A 188 -10.76 17.05 5.69
C LEU A 188 -10.86 18.56 5.41
N GLY A 189 -12.00 19.19 5.72
CA GLY A 189 -12.21 20.61 5.51
C GLY A 189 -12.14 21.02 4.03
N ASP A 190 -11.29 21.99 3.70
CA ASP A 190 -11.15 22.56 2.35
C ASP A 190 -9.95 22.02 1.56
N ASP A 191 -9.21 21.05 2.09
CA ASP A 191 -8.12 20.42 1.35
C ASP A 191 -8.66 19.47 0.28
N MET A 192 -8.77 19.97 -0.95
CA MET A 192 -9.32 19.19 -2.06
C MET A 192 -8.48 17.96 -2.38
N ALA A 193 -7.16 18.02 -2.19
CA ALA A 193 -6.28 16.90 -2.53
C ALA A 193 -6.55 15.68 -1.64
N GLU A 194 -6.84 15.91 -0.36
CA GLU A 194 -7.15 14.85 0.59
C GLU A 194 -8.44 14.08 0.23
N TYR A 195 -9.43 14.70 -0.42
CA TYR A 195 -10.64 13.97 -0.84
C TYR A 195 -10.34 12.88 -1.88
N TYR A 196 -9.37 13.08 -2.77
CA TYR A 196 -8.96 12.06 -3.73
C TYR A 196 -8.29 10.89 -3.02
N ILE A 197 -7.40 11.19 -2.08
CA ILE A 197 -6.66 10.17 -1.31
C ILE A 197 -7.63 9.39 -0.43
N HIS A 198 -8.53 10.08 0.26
CA HIS A 198 -9.59 9.45 1.03
C HIS A 198 -10.48 8.56 0.15
N TYR A 199 -10.80 8.99 -1.08
CA TYR A 199 -11.59 8.16 -2.00
C TYR A 199 -10.86 6.87 -2.38
N ILE A 200 -9.61 6.97 -2.82
CA ILE A 200 -8.78 5.81 -3.20
C ILE A 200 -8.63 4.82 -2.03
N ILE A 201 -8.45 5.32 -0.81
CA ILE A 201 -8.17 4.46 0.36
C ILE A 201 -9.44 3.88 0.97
N HIS A 202 -10.52 4.66 1.10
CA HIS A 202 -11.66 4.28 1.95
C HIS A 202 -12.97 4.06 1.18
N ALA A 203 -13.18 4.73 0.04
CA ALA A 203 -14.53 4.80 -0.54
C ALA A 203 -15.03 3.46 -1.05
N VAL A 204 -14.15 2.63 -1.63
CA VAL A 204 -14.50 1.30 -2.14
C VAL A 204 -14.95 0.39 -1.00
N GLU A 205 -14.20 0.32 0.11
CA GLU A 205 -14.56 -0.50 1.27
C GLU A 205 -15.87 -0.05 1.93
N GLN A 206 -16.13 1.26 1.92
CA GLN A 206 -17.33 1.85 2.53
C GLN A 206 -18.53 1.91 1.58
N GLY A 207 -18.40 1.41 0.34
CA GLY A 207 -19.45 1.46 -0.68
C GLY A 207 -19.89 2.89 -1.02
N ARG A 208 -18.98 3.86 -0.87
CA ARG A 208 -19.27 5.27 -1.16
C ARG A 208 -19.29 5.52 -2.67
N VAL A 209 -19.96 6.60 -3.04
CA VAL A 209 -20.24 6.99 -4.42
C VAL A 209 -19.37 8.21 -4.75
N GLY A 210 -18.47 8.06 -5.71
CA GLY A 210 -17.48 9.08 -6.07
C GLY A 210 -18.03 10.20 -6.94
N SER A 211 -19.07 9.92 -7.71
CA SER A 211 -19.67 10.84 -8.67
C SER A 211 -21.13 10.47 -8.96
N PRO A 212 -21.93 11.37 -9.56
CA PRO A 212 -23.26 11.02 -10.06
C PRO A 212 -23.24 9.85 -11.05
N GLU A 213 -22.20 9.74 -11.87
CA GLU A 213 -22.04 8.68 -12.88
C GLU A 213 -21.74 7.32 -12.22
N ASP A 214 -20.83 7.27 -11.24
CA ASP A 214 -20.59 6.08 -10.40
C ASP A 214 -21.88 5.64 -9.66
N GLN A 215 -22.71 6.61 -9.25
CA GLN A 215 -24.01 6.28 -8.66
C GLN A 215 -24.94 5.56 -9.64
N ALA A 216 -24.99 6.05 -10.88
CA ALA A 216 -25.85 5.50 -11.92
C ALA A 216 -25.43 4.07 -12.28
N GLU A 217 -24.12 3.84 -12.43
CA GLU A 217 -23.56 2.51 -12.69
C GLU A 217 -23.90 1.51 -11.58
N LYS A 218 -23.74 1.91 -10.31
CA LYS A 218 -24.12 1.06 -9.16
C LYS A 218 -25.61 0.71 -9.15
N ILE A 219 -26.49 1.65 -9.53
CA ILE A 219 -27.94 1.41 -9.61
C ILE A 219 -28.29 0.45 -10.75
N ASP A 220 -27.64 0.59 -11.90
CA ASP A 220 -27.87 -0.26 -13.08
C ASP A 220 -27.52 -1.73 -12.75
N HIS A 221 -26.34 -1.95 -12.15
CA HIS A 221 -25.93 -3.28 -11.69
C HIS A 221 -26.91 -3.89 -10.69
N LEU A 222 -27.42 -3.11 -9.72
CA LEU A 222 -28.44 -3.57 -8.77
C LEU A 222 -29.73 -4.01 -9.46
N ASN A 223 -30.15 -3.29 -10.51
CA ASN A 223 -31.35 -3.62 -11.26
C ASN A 223 -31.14 -4.90 -12.10
N ASP A 224 -29.98 -5.08 -12.72
CA ASP A 224 -29.64 -6.30 -13.46
C ASP A 224 -29.66 -7.53 -12.56
N TYR A 225 -29.03 -7.47 -11.38
CA TYR A 225 -29.10 -8.55 -10.39
C TYR A 225 -30.54 -8.85 -9.93
N ALA A 226 -31.37 -7.82 -9.75
CA ALA A 226 -32.76 -7.99 -9.37
C ALA A 226 -33.61 -8.65 -10.48
N ASN A 227 -33.30 -8.35 -11.74
CA ASN A 227 -34.00 -8.91 -12.90
C ASN A 227 -33.58 -10.36 -13.19
N GLU A 228 -32.29 -10.69 -13.06
CA GLU A 228 -31.78 -12.06 -13.25
C GLU A 228 -32.25 -13.04 -12.16
N ASN A 229 -32.59 -12.52 -10.98
CA ASN A 229 -33.01 -13.33 -9.82
C ASN A 229 -34.49 -13.13 -9.44
N ASP A 230 -35.34 -12.59 -10.32
CA ASP A 230 -36.78 -12.48 -10.06
C ASP A 230 -37.42 -13.89 -10.07
N PRO A 231 -37.98 -14.37 -8.94
CA PRO A 231 -38.59 -15.70 -8.85
C PRO A 231 -39.90 -15.86 -9.65
N ARG A 232 -40.31 -14.85 -10.41
CA ARG A 232 -41.47 -14.88 -11.32
C ARG A 232 -41.14 -15.40 -12.73
N TYR A 233 -39.90 -15.79 -13.01
CA TYR A 233 -39.51 -16.55 -14.20
C TYR A 233 -38.68 -17.80 -13.84
#